data_AF-A0A3D5MRX0-F1
#
_entry.id   AF-A0A3D5MRX0-F1
#
_cell.length_a   1.000
_cell.length_b   1.000
_cell.length_c   1.000
_cell.angle_alpha   90.00
_cell.angle_beta   90.00
_cell.angle_gamma   90.00
#
_symmetry.space_group_name_H-M   'P 1'
#
loop_
_entity.id
_entity.type
_entity.pdbx_description
1 polymer ?
#
loop_
_entity_poly.entity_id
_entity_poly.type
_entity_poly.pdbx_seq_one_letter_code
_entity_poly.pdbx_strand_id
1 'polypeptide(L)'
;MPSRPRAALSALLACTALSATLTVSVPCPWAVGRSGLVLAQSPAEPAAAPPPPVTVYLDGWRLDFDVPPQIVDGRTLVPFRLLSEALGCDVDWHEETRRVTGLDPVTGREVVLVIGDTTARVDGEPRTLDVPAMIVDGRTLIPLRFFSEALGAEVGWHQETRTVTVTSPCRPMTVLGYYALGSAERTSWEALFGRPFPETGFGATDIISELACAWFVLDPRTGAVVTDDSYSAQRRPDSWETILDAAAGAGLEAEMMVHWNRTSGGVTDPVIYDFLSSPLAQERALRDILAYVGPFRGVNLDIEGLGQRQSGEDLEATRRKFTSFVELLAEALHRRGKTLSLSLHPLNSWYPGYDWEALGQVADRIVIMAYGYVPVDRPEPLEKVVEAVDLALEVVPKEKLLLGLLLAKDLETGKDIGETPDTLMAKVGLTKRRRLHGVAIWRLNNVGDERWTALRRSVSRPPVLEIVVRSADGAGTERRLDTTGTPPVMRDGRIYVPLTPVLTQAGIGVDWDGEAGRATVDLGSTRVVLTAGAEAGEEPGPAPVVVRGTLYVTVTQLLELLERYSPPPGTP
;
A
#
# COMPACT_ATOMS: atom_id res chain seq x y z
N MET A 1 21.66 -56.98 -18.05
CA MET A 1 21.92 -57.88 -16.91
C MET A 1 23.41 -58.19 -16.87
N PRO A 2 24.04 -58.43 -15.70
CA PRO A 2 23.61 -58.20 -14.30
C PRO A 2 24.74 -57.45 -13.49
N SER A 3 24.70 -57.05 -12.19
CA SER A 3 23.73 -57.03 -11.08
C SER A 3 24.35 -56.37 -9.81
N ARG A 4 23.57 -55.49 -9.14
CA ARG A 4 23.35 -55.34 -7.67
C ARG A 4 24.48 -54.80 -6.73
N PRO A 5 24.17 -54.35 -5.49
CA PRO A 5 23.25 -53.26 -5.07
C PRO A 5 23.80 -52.38 -3.91
N ARG A 6 23.11 -51.29 -3.53
CA ARG A 6 23.28 -50.60 -2.22
C ARG A 6 21.94 -50.54 -1.47
N ALA A 7 22.00 -50.84 -0.18
CA ALA A 7 20.88 -51.05 0.73
C ALA A 7 20.32 -49.73 1.33
N ALA A 8 19.02 -49.74 1.59
CA ALA A 8 18.28 -48.74 2.34
C ALA A 8 18.26 -49.09 3.84
N LEU A 9 18.20 -48.07 4.71
CA LEU A 9 17.77 -48.23 6.10
C LEU A 9 16.86 -47.06 6.48
N SER A 10 15.61 -47.41 6.80
CA SER A 10 14.56 -46.55 7.33
C SER A 10 14.67 -46.47 8.86
N ALA A 11 14.38 -45.30 9.44
CA ALA A 11 14.16 -45.14 10.88
C ALA A 11 12.74 -44.61 11.12
N LEU A 12 11.91 -45.43 11.76
CA LEU A 12 10.61 -45.07 12.34
C LEU A 12 10.77 -45.04 13.87
N LEU A 13 10.38 -43.94 14.51
CA LEU A 13 10.19 -43.87 15.97
C LEU A 13 8.79 -44.42 16.33
N ALA A 14 8.74 -45.26 17.35
CA ALA A 14 7.51 -45.69 18.02
C ALA A 14 7.58 -45.33 19.50
N CYS A 15 6.48 -44.77 20.00
CA CYS A 15 6.22 -44.39 21.39
C CYS A 15 6.24 -45.59 22.35
N THR A 16 6.78 -45.39 23.55
CA THR A 16 6.48 -46.21 24.73
C THR A 16 6.15 -45.31 25.92
N ALA A 17 4.99 -45.58 26.53
CA ALA A 17 4.49 -44.95 27.73
C ALA A 17 5.18 -45.54 28.97
N LEU A 18 5.49 -44.69 29.96
CA LEU A 18 5.98 -45.11 31.28
C LEU A 18 4.93 -44.78 32.34
N SER A 19 4.36 -45.82 32.95
CA SER A 19 3.53 -45.76 34.16
C SER A 19 4.40 -45.48 35.38
N ALA A 20 3.94 -44.58 36.26
CA ALA A 20 4.45 -44.46 37.63
C ALA A 20 3.31 -44.76 38.62
N THR A 21 3.61 -45.65 39.54
CA THR A 21 2.73 -46.36 40.47
C THR A 21 2.29 -45.51 41.66
N LEU A 22 1.01 -45.62 42.01
CA LEU A 22 0.39 -45.12 43.23
C LEU A 22 0.85 -45.96 44.44
N THR A 23 1.45 -45.34 45.45
CA THR A 23 1.64 -45.97 46.78
C THR A 23 0.44 -45.70 47.67
N VAL A 24 -0.29 -46.75 48.02
CA VAL A 24 -1.36 -46.75 49.03
C VAL A 24 -0.73 -46.90 50.41
N SER A 25 -0.98 -45.95 51.32
CA SER A 25 -0.67 -46.08 52.75
C SER A 25 -1.95 -46.44 53.52
N VAL A 26 -1.88 -47.51 54.32
CA VAL A 26 -2.95 -48.03 55.18
C VAL A 26 -2.88 -47.35 56.55
N PRO A 27 -3.99 -46.95 57.18
CA PRO A 27 -3.96 -46.27 58.47
C PRO A 27 -3.93 -47.27 59.64
N CYS A 28 -3.25 -46.89 60.73
CA CYS A 28 -3.32 -47.59 62.02
C CYS A 28 -3.95 -46.65 63.07
N PRO A 29 -4.94 -47.07 63.87
CA PRO A 29 -5.68 -46.18 64.75
C PRO A 29 -5.31 -46.37 66.23
N TRP A 30 -4.81 -45.33 66.92
CA TRP A 30 -5.15 -45.00 68.32
C TRP A 30 -4.27 -43.86 68.85
N ALA A 31 -4.87 -42.72 69.20
CA ALA A 31 -4.38 -41.83 70.27
C ALA A 31 -5.48 -40.83 70.65
N VAL A 32 -5.92 -40.92 71.90
CA VAL A 32 -6.87 -40.03 72.57
C VAL A 32 -6.13 -38.78 73.04
N GLY A 33 -6.68 -37.57 72.83
CA GLY A 33 -6.13 -36.39 73.49
C GLY A 33 -6.67 -35.02 73.05
N ARG A 34 -7.59 -34.49 73.87
CA ARG A 34 -7.92 -33.06 74.10
C ARG A 34 -8.46 -32.22 72.93
N SER A 35 -9.76 -31.93 73.03
CA SER A 35 -10.46 -30.86 72.32
C SER A 35 -9.89 -29.48 72.69
N GLY A 36 -9.09 -28.91 71.79
CA GLY A 36 -8.87 -27.47 71.70
C GLY A 36 -9.65 -26.94 70.50
N LEU A 37 -10.58 -26.01 70.72
CA LEU A 37 -11.26 -25.30 69.64
C LEU A 37 -10.24 -24.39 68.96
N VAL A 38 -9.59 -24.88 67.91
CA VAL A 38 -8.81 -24.05 66.98
C VAL A 38 -9.81 -23.36 66.07
N LEU A 39 -9.96 -22.04 66.21
CA LEU A 39 -10.62 -21.23 65.19
C LEU A 39 -9.73 -21.32 63.94
N ALA A 40 -10.12 -22.15 62.99
CA ALA A 40 -9.49 -22.20 61.68
C ALA A 40 -9.70 -20.83 61.01
N GLN A 41 -8.67 -19.99 61.01
CA GLN A 41 -8.62 -18.85 60.11
C GLN A 41 -8.62 -19.43 58.70
N SER A 42 -9.66 -19.12 57.93
CA SER A 42 -9.69 -19.48 56.52
C SER A 42 -8.45 -18.87 55.85
N PRO A 43 -7.66 -19.64 55.08
CA PRO A 43 -6.55 -19.08 54.35
C PRO A 43 -7.11 -17.98 53.44
N ALA A 44 -6.55 -16.77 53.55
CA ALA A 44 -6.88 -15.68 52.64
C ALA A 44 -6.63 -16.17 51.22
N GLU A 45 -7.67 -16.11 50.38
CA GLU A 45 -7.59 -16.43 48.96
C GLU A 45 -6.50 -15.54 48.34
N PRO A 46 -5.54 -16.11 47.58
CA PRO A 46 -4.47 -15.31 47.00
C PRO A 46 -5.10 -14.23 46.10
N ALA A 47 -4.76 -12.96 46.35
CA ALA A 47 -5.23 -11.84 45.55
C ALA A 47 -4.94 -12.13 44.06
N ALA A 48 -5.98 -12.07 43.23
CA ALA A 48 -5.87 -12.29 41.81
C ALA A 48 -4.80 -11.37 41.22
N ALA A 49 -3.92 -11.92 40.37
CA ALA A 49 -2.90 -11.14 39.68
C ALA A 49 -3.56 -9.97 38.93
N PRO A 50 -2.92 -8.79 38.89
CA PRO A 50 -3.48 -7.66 38.17
C PRO A 50 -3.68 -8.03 36.69
N PRO A 51 -4.79 -7.60 36.08
CA PRO A 51 -5.10 -7.95 34.70
C PRO A 51 -4.02 -7.38 33.75
N PRO A 52 -3.73 -8.05 32.61
CA PRO A 52 -2.67 -7.63 31.71
C PRO A 52 -2.92 -6.21 31.17
N PRO A 53 -1.88 -5.44 30.81
CA PRO A 53 -2.05 -4.11 30.25
C PRO A 53 -2.83 -4.18 28.92
N VAL A 54 -3.56 -3.12 28.61
CA VAL A 54 -4.29 -3.02 27.34
C VAL A 54 -3.28 -2.80 26.20
N THR A 55 -3.42 -3.58 25.13
CA THR A 55 -2.63 -3.41 23.90
C THR A 55 -3.53 -2.96 22.76
N VAL A 56 -2.98 -2.19 21.82
CA VAL A 56 -3.73 -1.68 20.66
C VAL A 56 -2.98 -2.04 19.39
N TYR A 57 -3.69 -2.61 18.43
CA TYR A 57 -3.17 -2.89 17.10
C TYR A 57 -3.94 -2.07 16.07
N LEU A 58 -3.24 -1.38 15.18
CA LEU A 58 -3.81 -0.69 14.02
C LEU A 58 -3.40 -1.41 12.74
N ASP A 59 -4.37 -1.95 12.02
CA ASP A 59 -4.16 -2.79 10.84
C ASP A 59 -3.19 -3.96 11.11
N GLY A 60 -3.17 -4.51 12.33
CA GLY A 60 -2.23 -5.56 12.74
C GLY A 60 -0.86 -5.06 13.21
N TRP A 61 -0.58 -3.75 13.17
CA TRP A 61 0.62 -3.14 13.75
C TRP A 61 0.40 -2.72 15.21
N ARG A 62 1.27 -3.14 16.13
CA ARG A 62 1.17 -2.76 17.54
C ARG A 62 1.53 -1.28 17.71
N LEU A 63 0.65 -0.51 18.37
CA LEU A 63 0.93 0.85 18.76
C LEU A 63 1.58 0.86 20.15
N ASP A 64 2.80 1.39 20.22
CA ASP A 64 3.55 1.55 21.46
C ASP A 64 3.35 2.96 22.02
N PHE A 65 2.61 3.05 23.13
CA PHE A 65 2.30 4.31 23.79
C PHE A 65 3.29 4.60 24.92
N ASP A 66 3.70 5.85 25.06
CA ASP A 66 4.53 6.33 26.17
C ASP A 66 3.73 6.43 27.48
N VAL A 67 2.45 6.77 27.39
CA VAL A 67 1.46 6.61 28.46
C VAL A 67 0.52 5.46 28.11
N PRO A 68 0.43 4.41 28.93
CA PRO A 68 -0.32 3.21 28.59
C PRO A 68 -1.83 3.51 28.42
N PRO A 69 -2.52 2.79 27.51
CA PRO A 69 -3.97 2.86 27.42
C PRO A 69 -4.65 2.59 28.77
N GLN A 70 -5.67 3.37 29.11
CA GLN A 70 -6.40 3.26 30.37
C GLN A 70 -7.85 2.86 30.14
N ILE A 71 -8.43 2.08 31.05
CA ILE A 71 -9.87 1.84 31.05
C ILE A 71 -10.49 2.74 32.12
N VAL A 72 -11.32 3.69 31.69
CA VAL A 72 -12.10 4.57 32.55
C VAL A 72 -13.57 4.34 32.26
N ASP A 73 -14.36 4.03 33.27
CA ASP A 73 -15.81 3.74 33.16
C ASP A 73 -16.17 2.78 32.02
N GLY A 74 -15.35 1.74 31.83
CA GLY A 74 -15.55 0.73 30.79
C GLY A 74 -15.24 1.20 29.36
N ARG A 75 -14.50 2.29 29.21
CA ARG A 75 -14.00 2.81 27.93
C ARG A 75 -12.48 2.85 27.91
N THR A 76 -11.91 2.41 26.79
CA THR A 76 -10.46 2.48 26.56
C THR A 76 -10.09 3.87 26.07
N LEU A 77 -9.23 4.54 26.83
CA LEU A 77 -8.65 5.82 26.50
C LEU A 77 -7.19 5.66 26.10
N VAL A 78 -6.76 6.36 25.06
CA VAL A 78 -5.39 6.31 24.54
C VAL A 78 -4.83 7.70 24.24
N PRO A 79 -3.50 7.88 24.28
CA PRO A 79 -2.87 9.10 23.82
C PRO A 79 -3.32 9.51 22.41
N PHE A 80 -3.91 10.71 22.33
CA PHE A 80 -4.51 11.29 21.13
C PHE A 80 -3.52 11.33 19.96
N ARG A 81 -2.37 11.99 20.15
CA ARG A 81 -1.41 12.24 19.07
C ARG A 81 -1.00 10.96 18.35
N LEU A 82 -0.59 9.93 19.09
CA LEU A 82 -0.12 8.68 18.49
C LEU A 82 -1.23 7.99 17.69
N LEU A 83 -2.44 7.86 18.25
CA LEU A 83 -3.55 7.22 17.54
C LEU A 83 -3.93 8.01 16.29
N SER A 84 -4.06 9.33 16.40
CA SER A 84 -4.52 10.20 15.31
C SER A 84 -3.50 10.25 14.17
N GLU A 85 -2.22 10.44 14.46
CA GLU A 85 -1.16 10.39 13.45
C GLU A 85 -1.08 9.01 12.80
N ALA A 86 -1.26 7.93 13.58
CA ALA A 86 -1.28 6.58 13.06
C ALA A 86 -2.48 6.30 12.15
N LEU A 87 -3.63 6.94 12.37
CA LEU A 87 -4.79 6.92 11.46
C LEU A 87 -4.61 7.86 10.25
N GLY A 88 -3.50 8.59 10.19
CA GLY A 88 -3.15 9.49 9.09
C GLY A 88 -3.73 10.89 9.23
N CYS A 89 -4.26 11.28 10.40
CA CYS A 89 -4.77 12.61 10.65
C CYS A 89 -3.65 13.63 10.94
N ASP A 90 -3.87 14.86 10.52
CA ASP A 90 -3.16 16.02 11.04
C ASP A 90 -3.72 16.36 12.43
N VAL A 91 -2.85 16.68 13.37
CA VAL A 91 -3.21 16.87 14.78
C VAL A 91 -2.92 18.30 15.22
N ASP A 92 -3.88 18.90 15.92
CA ASP A 92 -3.73 20.22 16.52
C ASP A 92 -4.14 20.23 18.00
N TRP A 93 -3.48 21.08 18.78
CA TRP A 93 -3.77 21.32 20.19
C TRP A 93 -3.86 22.82 20.45
N HIS A 94 -5.03 23.27 20.90
CA HIS A 94 -5.25 24.64 21.33
C HIS A 94 -5.25 24.72 22.85
N GLU A 95 -4.23 25.35 23.41
CA GLU A 95 -4.03 25.45 24.86
C GLU A 95 -5.14 26.26 25.55
N GLU A 96 -5.48 27.43 25.01
CA GLU A 96 -6.46 28.36 25.61
C GLU A 96 -7.85 27.73 25.79
N THR A 97 -8.25 26.91 24.82
CA THR A 97 -9.56 26.23 24.81
C THR A 97 -9.47 24.77 25.27
N ARG A 98 -8.27 24.29 25.60
CA ARG A 98 -7.97 22.89 25.94
C ARG A 98 -8.61 21.92 24.95
N ARG A 99 -8.39 22.17 23.66
CA ARG A 99 -9.06 21.49 22.55
C ARG A 99 -8.05 20.72 21.70
N VAL A 100 -8.36 19.45 21.41
CA VAL A 100 -7.65 18.65 20.41
C VAL A 100 -8.49 18.54 19.14
N THR A 101 -7.84 18.65 17.99
CA THR A 101 -8.46 18.48 16.67
C THR A 101 -7.67 17.45 15.87
N GLY A 102 -8.35 16.42 15.36
CA GLY A 102 -7.83 15.48 14.38
C GLY A 102 -8.52 15.69 13.04
N LEU A 103 -7.76 16.01 12.00
CA LEU A 103 -8.25 16.21 10.63
C LEU A 103 -7.69 15.13 9.72
N ASP A 104 -8.52 14.29 9.10
CA ASP A 104 -8.08 13.41 8.02
C ASP A 104 -7.97 14.23 6.72
N PRO A 105 -6.76 14.49 6.21
CA PRO A 105 -6.58 15.32 5.03
C PRO A 105 -6.96 14.62 3.73
N VAL A 106 -7.30 13.32 3.76
CA VAL A 106 -7.76 12.60 2.57
C VAL A 106 -9.27 12.75 2.40
N THR A 107 -10.02 12.59 3.49
CA THR A 107 -11.49 12.64 3.48
C THR A 107 -12.05 14.01 3.86
N GLY A 108 -11.24 14.86 4.50
CA GLY A 108 -11.68 16.11 5.10
C GLY A 108 -12.46 15.94 6.41
N ARG A 109 -12.48 14.73 6.98
CA ARG A 109 -13.16 14.43 8.25
C ARG A 109 -12.45 15.11 9.41
N GLU A 110 -13.19 15.87 10.20
CA GLU A 110 -12.67 16.57 11.38
C GLU A 110 -13.32 16.03 12.66
N VAL A 111 -12.49 15.70 13.66
CA VAL A 111 -12.95 15.30 14.99
C VAL A 111 -12.32 16.22 16.04
N VAL A 112 -13.16 16.90 16.81
CA VAL A 112 -12.77 17.89 17.82
C VAL A 112 -13.24 17.43 19.19
N LEU A 113 -12.32 17.39 20.16
CA LEU A 113 -12.62 17.07 21.56
C LEU A 113 -12.08 18.16 22.48
N VAL A 114 -12.83 18.48 23.53
CA VAL A 114 -12.43 19.42 24.59
C VAL A 114 -12.18 18.65 25.88
N ILE A 115 -11.07 18.95 26.56
CA ILE A 115 -10.71 18.23 27.79
C ILE A 115 -11.77 18.46 28.87
N GLY A 116 -12.29 17.36 29.44
CA GLY A 116 -13.31 17.36 30.48
C GLY A 116 -14.74 17.52 29.97
N ASP A 117 -14.94 17.77 28.68
CA ASP A 117 -16.27 17.87 28.06
C ASP A 117 -16.69 16.51 27.49
N THR A 118 -17.96 16.15 27.70
CA THR A 118 -18.58 14.97 27.07
C THR A 118 -19.19 15.29 25.71
N THR A 119 -19.08 16.53 25.23
CA THR A 119 -19.48 16.93 23.89
C THR A 119 -18.26 17.03 22.98
N ALA A 120 -18.17 16.12 22.02
CA ALA A 120 -17.26 16.23 20.89
C ALA A 120 -17.99 16.83 19.68
N ARG A 121 -17.22 17.23 18.66
CA ARG A 121 -17.77 17.60 17.34
C ARG A 121 -17.15 16.73 16.27
N VAL A 122 -17.98 16.24 15.35
CA VAL A 122 -17.55 15.52 14.15
C VAL A 122 -18.09 16.30 12.96
N ASP A 123 -17.19 16.86 12.14
CA ASP A 123 -17.53 17.75 11.03
C ASP A 123 -18.44 18.92 11.47
N GLY A 124 -18.13 19.52 12.63
CA GLY A 124 -18.91 20.62 13.21
C GLY A 124 -20.14 20.18 14.01
N GLU A 125 -20.69 18.99 13.75
CA GLU A 125 -21.89 18.46 14.39
C GLU A 125 -21.60 17.89 15.80
N PRO A 126 -22.39 18.26 16.83
CA PRO A 126 -22.17 17.78 18.18
C PRO A 126 -22.47 16.28 18.32
N ARG A 127 -21.60 15.58 19.07
CA ARG A 127 -21.71 14.16 19.40
C ARG A 127 -21.36 13.94 20.88
N THR A 128 -22.15 13.13 21.57
CA THR A 128 -21.91 12.81 22.98
C THR A 128 -20.89 11.70 23.14
N LEU A 129 -19.96 11.89 24.08
CA LEU A 129 -18.97 10.93 24.54
C LEU A 129 -19.47 10.24 25.82
N ASP A 130 -19.22 8.94 25.93
CA ASP A 130 -19.48 8.20 27.18
C ASP A 130 -18.53 8.64 28.31
N VAL A 131 -17.29 8.98 27.96
CA VAL A 131 -16.24 9.44 28.87
C VAL A 131 -15.52 10.62 28.20
N PRO A 132 -15.28 11.73 28.91
CA PRO A 132 -14.62 12.89 28.31
C PRO A 132 -13.14 12.60 28.01
N ALA A 133 -12.57 13.37 27.08
CA ALA A 133 -11.12 13.43 26.93
C ALA A 133 -10.47 13.98 28.22
N MET A 134 -9.31 13.48 28.60
CA MET A 134 -8.64 13.84 29.85
C MET A 134 -7.13 13.96 29.67
N ILE A 135 -6.46 14.63 30.61
CA ILE A 135 -5.00 14.71 30.62
C ILE A 135 -4.49 13.78 31.73
N VAL A 136 -3.66 12.81 31.36
CA VAL A 136 -2.99 11.89 32.29
C VAL A 136 -1.50 11.90 31.97
N ASP A 137 -0.66 12.11 32.99
CA ASP A 137 0.80 12.16 32.87
C ASP A 137 1.31 13.06 31.73
N GLY A 138 0.66 14.21 31.53
CA GLY A 138 1.01 15.17 30.48
C GLY A 138 0.65 14.72 29.05
N ARG A 139 -0.24 13.74 28.89
CA ARG A 139 -0.81 13.31 27.60
C ARG A 139 -2.31 13.47 27.59
N THR A 140 -2.83 14.01 26.48
CA THR A 140 -4.28 13.99 26.21
C THR A 140 -4.70 12.58 25.82
N LEU A 141 -5.51 11.98 26.66
CA LEU A 141 -6.14 10.68 26.45
C LEU A 141 -7.57 10.90 25.94
N ILE A 142 -7.92 10.21 24.86
CA ILE A 142 -9.24 10.28 24.21
C ILE A 142 -9.90 8.90 24.15
N PRO A 143 -11.24 8.81 24.13
CA PRO A 143 -11.94 7.55 23.94
C PRO A 143 -11.61 6.96 22.56
N LEU A 144 -10.85 5.87 22.53
CA LEU A 144 -10.32 5.28 21.29
C LEU A 144 -11.44 4.94 20.30
N ARG A 145 -12.47 4.23 20.78
CA ARG A 145 -13.56 3.74 19.92
C ARG A 145 -14.26 4.90 19.22
N PHE A 146 -14.70 5.90 19.99
CA PHE A 146 -15.39 7.07 19.45
C PHE A 146 -14.56 7.76 18.37
N PHE A 147 -13.29 8.04 18.68
CA PHE A 147 -12.42 8.77 17.75
C PHE A 147 -12.16 7.97 16.46
N SER A 148 -11.83 6.68 16.59
CA SER A 148 -11.59 5.80 15.45
C SER A 148 -12.85 5.62 14.58
N GLU A 149 -14.01 5.36 15.18
CA GLU A 149 -15.28 5.17 14.46
C GLU A 149 -15.77 6.48 13.80
N ALA A 150 -15.51 7.64 14.41
CA ALA A 150 -15.79 8.95 13.79
C ALA A 150 -14.98 9.19 12.51
N LEU A 151 -13.81 8.55 12.39
CA LEU A 151 -12.96 8.53 11.19
C LEU A 151 -13.28 7.34 10.26
N GLY A 152 -14.32 6.57 10.55
CA GLY A 152 -14.77 5.42 9.77
C GLY A 152 -13.98 4.13 9.99
N ALA A 153 -13.08 4.08 10.98
CA ALA A 153 -12.35 2.87 11.32
C ALA A 153 -13.23 1.89 12.13
N GLU A 154 -12.98 0.60 11.97
CA GLU A 154 -13.64 -0.44 12.77
C GLU A 154 -12.83 -0.74 14.04
N VAL A 155 -13.51 -0.98 15.17
CA VAL A 155 -12.85 -1.22 16.46
C VAL A 155 -13.33 -2.52 17.10
N GLY A 156 -12.41 -3.47 17.26
CA GLY A 156 -12.60 -4.73 17.96
C GLY A 156 -12.04 -4.69 19.40
N TRP A 157 -12.58 -5.55 20.26
CA TRP A 157 -12.09 -5.77 21.62
C TRP A 157 -12.01 -7.26 21.91
N HIS A 158 -10.84 -7.72 22.33
CA HIS A 158 -10.58 -9.10 22.73
C HIS A 158 -10.40 -9.15 24.24
N GLN A 159 -11.44 -9.61 24.95
CA GLN A 159 -11.50 -9.60 26.41
C GLN A 159 -10.37 -10.41 27.06
N GLU A 160 -10.08 -11.60 26.54
CA GLU A 160 -9.10 -12.54 27.12
C GLU A 160 -7.68 -11.97 27.11
N THR A 161 -7.31 -11.29 26.02
CA THR A 161 -5.97 -10.72 25.82
C THR A 161 -5.91 -9.22 26.15
N ARG A 162 -7.05 -8.61 26.50
CA ARG A 162 -7.24 -7.16 26.66
C ARG A 162 -6.67 -6.36 25.48
N THR A 163 -6.97 -6.84 24.27
CA THR A 163 -6.46 -6.26 23.01
C THR A 163 -7.55 -5.46 22.32
N VAL A 164 -7.23 -4.22 21.96
CA VAL A 164 -8.01 -3.43 21.00
C VAL A 164 -7.44 -3.66 19.60
N THR A 165 -8.31 -3.97 18.64
CA THR A 165 -7.95 -3.98 17.23
C THR A 165 -8.65 -2.81 16.55
N VAL A 166 -7.90 -2.06 15.74
CA VAL A 166 -8.40 -0.96 14.92
C VAL A 166 -8.10 -1.32 13.47
N THR A 167 -9.13 -1.38 12.64
CA THR A 167 -8.99 -1.55 11.18
C THR A 167 -9.28 -0.21 10.54
N SER A 168 -8.28 0.39 9.91
CA SER A 168 -8.47 1.67 9.25
C SER A 168 -9.33 1.51 7.98
N PRO A 169 -10.06 2.57 7.56
CA PRO A 169 -10.95 2.49 6.42
C PRO A 169 -10.28 1.99 5.14
N CYS A 170 -11.09 1.43 4.25
CA CYS A 170 -10.67 1.14 2.89
C CYS A 170 -10.23 2.45 2.19
N ARG A 171 -9.03 2.46 1.61
CA ARG A 171 -8.50 3.64 0.90
C ARG A 171 -8.30 3.34 -0.59
N PRO A 172 -8.68 4.26 -1.50
CA PRO A 172 -8.30 4.15 -2.89
C PRO A 172 -6.78 4.30 -3.03
N MET A 173 -6.11 3.32 -3.63
CA MET A 173 -4.67 3.39 -3.93
C MET A 173 -4.29 2.49 -5.09
N THR A 174 -3.20 2.82 -5.79
CA THR A 174 -2.72 1.96 -6.88
C THR A 174 -2.33 0.59 -6.34
N VAL A 175 -2.88 -0.46 -6.94
CA VAL A 175 -2.43 -1.83 -6.76
C VAL A 175 -1.84 -2.32 -8.07
N LEU A 176 -0.51 -2.38 -8.13
CA LEU A 176 0.24 -2.92 -9.27
C LEU A 176 0.33 -4.45 -9.13
N GLY A 177 -0.19 -5.18 -10.11
CA GLY A 177 -0.08 -6.63 -10.15
C GLY A 177 1.04 -7.08 -11.10
N TYR A 178 2.03 -7.82 -10.62
CA TYR A 178 2.99 -8.45 -11.52
C TYR A 178 2.34 -9.61 -12.26
N TYR A 179 2.18 -9.43 -13.56
CA TYR A 179 1.65 -10.43 -14.48
C TYR A 179 2.82 -11.26 -15.00
N ALA A 180 3.09 -12.36 -14.31
CA ALA A 180 4.04 -13.37 -14.77
C ALA A 180 3.28 -14.64 -15.16
N LEU A 181 3.76 -15.36 -16.18
CA LEU A 181 3.25 -16.69 -16.43
C LEU A 181 3.75 -17.61 -15.30
N GLY A 182 2.81 -18.29 -14.65
CA GLY A 182 3.09 -19.34 -13.67
C GLY A 182 3.25 -20.69 -14.37
N SER A 183 3.60 -21.72 -13.62
CA SER A 183 3.37 -23.11 -14.06
C SER A 183 1.88 -23.37 -14.29
N ALA A 184 1.56 -24.46 -14.99
CA ALA A 184 0.25 -24.80 -15.58
C ALA A 184 -0.97 -24.85 -14.65
N GLU A 185 -0.84 -24.63 -13.33
CA GLU A 185 -1.88 -24.91 -12.34
C GLU A 185 -2.69 -23.68 -11.88
N ARG A 186 -2.13 -22.46 -11.95
CA ARG A 186 -2.87 -21.18 -11.83
C ARG A 186 -2.13 -20.07 -12.55
N THR A 187 -2.72 -19.55 -13.61
CA THR A 187 -2.15 -18.48 -14.42
C THR A 187 -2.50 -17.11 -13.82
N SER A 188 -1.70 -16.08 -14.12
CA SER A 188 -2.07 -14.70 -13.77
C SER A 188 -3.40 -14.28 -14.42
N TRP A 189 -3.82 -14.94 -15.50
CA TRP A 189 -5.14 -14.74 -16.11
C TRP A 189 -6.27 -15.14 -15.16
N GLU A 190 -6.27 -16.37 -14.66
CA GLU A 190 -7.33 -16.84 -13.76
C GLU A 190 -7.35 -16.05 -12.45
N ALA A 191 -6.19 -15.66 -11.94
CA ALA A 191 -6.11 -14.78 -10.77
C ALA A 191 -6.72 -13.40 -11.04
N LEU A 192 -6.48 -12.84 -12.23
CA LEU A 192 -6.98 -11.52 -12.61
C LEU A 192 -8.47 -11.52 -12.96
N PHE A 193 -8.95 -12.51 -13.72
CA PHE A 193 -10.31 -12.52 -14.27
C PHE A 193 -11.26 -13.52 -13.60
N GLY A 194 -10.76 -14.42 -12.75
CA GLY A 194 -11.57 -15.44 -12.07
C GLY A 194 -12.19 -16.48 -13.02
N ARG A 195 -11.69 -16.56 -14.26
CA ARG A 195 -12.18 -17.43 -15.33
C ARG A 195 -10.99 -18.01 -16.11
N PRO A 196 -11.11 -19.23 -16.68
CA PRO A 196 -10.08 -19.78 -17.54
C PRO A 196 -9.84 -18.92 -18.79
N PHE A 197 -8.61 -18.90 -19.31
CA PHE A 197 -8.31 -18.17 -20.55
C PHE A 197 -9.06 -18.78 -21.76
N PRO A 198 -9.67 -17.97 -22.66
CA PRO A 198 -9.68 -16.50 -22.72
C PRO A 198 -10.95 -15.85 -22.15
N GLU A 199 -11.74 -16.55 -21.33
CA GLU A 199 -12.95 -15.97 -20.72
C GLU A 199 -12.59 -14.92 -19.66
N THR A 200 -13.34 -13.82 -19.63
CA THR A 200 -13.16 -12.74 -18.64
C THR A 200 -14.30 -12.74 -17.62
N GLY A 201 -13.97 -12.40 -16.38
CA GLY A 201 -14.92 -12.11 -15.30
C GLY A 201 -14.39 -11.01 -14.39
N PHE A 202 -15.05 -10.76 -13.27
CA PHE A 202 -14.63 -9.70 -12.35
C PHE A 202 -13.31 -10.02 -11.63
N GLY A 203 -13.04 -11.28 -11.29
CA GLY A 203 -11.77 -11.75 -10.72
C GLY A 203 -11.19 -10.81 -9.65
N ALA A 204 -9.98 -10.30 -9.90
CA ALA A 204 -9.29 -9.26 -9.13
C ALA A 204 -9.22 -7.91 -9.88
N THR A 205 -9.97 -7.73 -10.98
CA THR A 205 -10.00 -6.47 -11.74
C THR A 205 -10.63 -5.28 -10.98
N ASP A 206 -11.35 -5.58 -9.92
CA ASP A 206 -11.97 -4.62 -9.00
C ASP A 206 -10.95 -3.92 -8.06
N ILE A 207 -9.79 -4.56 -7.85
CA ILE A 207 -8.74 -4.06 -6.95
C ILE A 207 -7.45 -3.74 -7.70
N ILE A 208 -7.07 -4.55 -8.70
CA ILE A 208 -5.87 -4.28 -9.50
C ILE A 208 -6.09 -3.05 -10.36
N SER A 209 -5.19 -2.09 -10.21
CA SER A 209 -5.21 -0.84 -10.97
C SER A 209 -4.41 -0.97 -12.26
N GLU A 210 -3.27 -1.68 -12.18
CA GLU A 210 -2.26 -1.71 -13.23
C GLU A 210 -1.53 -3.05 -13.24
N LEU A 211 -0.95 -3.41 -14.38
CA LEU A 211 -0.17 -4.63 -14.56
C LEU A 211 1.28 -4.32 -14.89
N ALA A 212 2.22 -5.05 -14.29
CA ALA A 212 3.61 -5.13 -14.76
C ALA A 212 3.83 -6.48 -15.45
N CYS A 213 3.94 -6.46 -16.78
CA CYS A 213 4.01 -7.67 -17.61
C CYS A 213 5.44 -8.19 -17.69
N ALA A 214 5.79 -9.15 -16.82
CA ALA A 214 7.10 -9.78 -16.69
C ALA A 214 7.37 -10.74 -17.87
N TRP A 215 7.56 -10.18 -19.07
CA TRP A 215 7.64 -10.90 -20.34
C TRP A 215 8.91 -10.60 -21.15
N PHE A 216 9.74 -9.67 -20.69
CA PHE A 216 10.88 -9.16 -21.42
C PHE A 216 12.14 -9.30 -20.57
N VAL A 217 13.07 -10.12 -21.03
CA VAL A 217 14.36 -10.36 -20.35
C VAL A 217 15.44 -9.56 -21.06
N LEU A 218 16.27 -8.84 -20.30
CA LEU A 218 17.47 -8.23 -20.85
C LEU A 218 18.57 -9.30 -20.97
N ASP A 219 19.17 -9.46 -22.15
CA ASP A 219 20.44 -10.18 -22.29
C ASP A 219 21.61 -9.20 -22.08
N PRO A 220 22.29 -9.23 -20.93
CA PRO A 220 23.36 -8.28 -20.62
C PRO A 220 24.59 -8.45 -21.51
N ARG A 221 24.79 -9.58 -22.18
CA ARG A 221 25.95 -9.79 -23.07
C ARG A 221 25.83 -8.96 -24.34
N THR A 222 24.62 -8.81 -24.85
CA THR A 222 24.35 -8.18 -26.15
C THR A 222 23.51 -6.91 -26.04
N GLY A 223 22.88 -6.68 -24.90
CA GLY A 223 21.84 -5.67 -24.71
C GLY A 223 20.52 -6.01 -25.39
N ALA A 224 20.36 -7.19 -25.99
CA ALA A 224 19.11 -7.55 -26.63
C ALA A 224 18.00 -7.72 -25.59
N VAL A 225 16.78 -7.28 -25.91
CA VAL A 225 15.59 -7.63 -25.13
C VAL A 225 14.95 -8.86 -25.75
N VAL A 226 14.89 -9.95 -24.99
CA VAL A 226 14.35 -11.24 -25.46
C VAL A 226 12.99 -11.53 -24.82
N THR A 227 12.09 -12.11 -25.61
CA THR A 227 10.73 -12.47 -25.17
C THR A 227 10.52 -13.98 -25.05
N ASP A 228 11.50 -14.77 -25.50
CA ASP A 228 11.48 -16.23 -25.53
C ASP A 228 12.65 -16.77 -24.69
N ASP A 229 12.62 -16.52 -23.38
CA ASP A 229 13.59 -17.11 -22.46
C ASP A 229 13.07 -18.46 -21.97
N SER A 230 13.62 -19.55 -22.51
CA SER A 230 13.28 -20.91 -22.08
C SER A 230 13.71 -21.25 -20.65
N TYR A 231 14.48 -20.39 -19.98
CA TYR A 231 15.02 -20.61 -18.65
C TYR A 231 14.17 -20.00 -17.52
N SER A 232 13.28 -19.07 -17.83
CA SER A 232 12.38 -18.46 -16.85
C SER A 232 10.93 -18.82 -17.14
N ALA A 233 10.09 -18.89 -16.12
CA ALA A 233 8.64 -19.04 -16.30
C ALA A 233 7.99 -17.78 -16.91
N GLN A 234 8.78 -16.80 -17.37
CA GLN A 234 8.40 -15.44 -17.76
C GLN A 234 8.42 -15.23 -19.28
N ARG A 235 8.30 -16.31 -20.07
CA ARG A 235 8.13 -16.23 -21.52
C ARG A 235 6.94 -15.34 -21.87
N ARG A 236 7.09 -14.46 -22.87
CA ARG A 236 5.94 -13.71 -23.40
C ARG A 236 4.94 -14.69 -24.00
N PRO A 237 3.67 -14.70 -23.57
CA PRO A 237 2.67 -15.60 -24.14
C PRO A 237 2.43 -15.29 -25.62
N ASP A 238 2.16 -16.31 -26.43
CA ASP A 238 1.83 -16.12 -27.85
C ASP A 238 0.54 -15.29 -28.04
N SER A 239 -0.33 -15.26 -27.03
CA SER A 239 -1.59 -14.51 -26.97
C SER A 239 -1.51 -13.22 -26.14
N TRP A 240 -0.34 -12.62 -26.00
CA TRP A 240 -0.13 -11.45 -25.14
C TRP A 240 -0.99 -10.24 -25.55
N GLU A 241 -1.28 -10.03 -26.83
CA GLU A 241 -2.17 -8.96 -27.30
C GLU A 241 -3.58 -9.13 -26.72
N THR A 242 -4.13 -10.35 -26.73
CA THR A 242 -5.42 -10.67 -26.12
C THR A 242 -5.43 -10.37 -24.62
N ILE A 243 -4.30 -10.57 -23.94
CA ILE A 243 -4.17 -10.25 -22.52
C ILE A 243 -4.22 -8.73 -22.29
N LEU A 244 -3.54 -7.95 -23.13
CA LEU A 244 -3.59 -6.50 -23.04
C LEU A 244 -4.97 -5.95 -23.37
N ASP A 245 -5.63 -6.48 -24.40
CA ASP A 245 -6.99 -6.08 -24.79
C ASP A 245 -7.99 -6.36 -23.67
N ALA A 246 -7.91 -7.52 -23.03
CA ALA A 246 -8.77 -7.88 -21.90
C ALA A 246 -8.50 -7.01 -20.66
N ALA A 247 -7.23 -6.72 -20.37
CA ALA A 247 -6.85 -5.83 -19.27
C ALA A 247 -7.40 -4.41 -19.52
N ALA A 248 -7.20 -3.88 -20.73
CA ALA A 248 -7.74 -2.58 -21.14
C ALA A 248 -9.27 -2.55 -21.10
N GLY A 249 -9.96 -3.64 -21.50
CA GLY A 249 -11.40 -3.78 -21.40
C GLY A 249 -11.94 -3.76 -19.96
N ALA A 250 -11.12 -4.17 -18.99
CA ALA A 250 -11.39 -4.00 -17.56
C ALA A 250 -10.87 -2.66 -16.99
N GLY A 251 -10.37 -1.79 -17.86
CA GLY A 251 -9.83 -0.46 -17.54
C GLY A 251 -8.41 -0.47 -16.98
N LEU A 252 -7.70 -1.59 -16.97
CA LEU A 252 -6.35 -1.68 -16.43
C LEU A 252 -5.34 -1.16 -17.45
N GLU A 253 -4.31 -0.48 -16.97
CA GLU A 253 -3.14 -0.15 -17.78
C GLU A 253 -2.02 -1.17 -17.55
N ALA A 254 -1.16 -1.37 -18.55
CA ALA A 254 -0.06 -2.33 -18.48
C ALA A 254 1.30 -1.66 -18.74
N GLU A 255 2.30 -2.02 -17.94
CA GLU A 255 3.71 -1.72 -18.14
C GLU A 255 4.45 -2.90 -18.77
N MET A 256 5.36 -2.59 -19.68
CA MET A 256 6.36 -3.51 -20.20
C MET A 256 7.42 -3.72 -19.11
N MET A 257 7.42 -4.87 -18.43
CA MET A 257 8.48 -5.16 -17.45
C MET A 257 9.69 -5.78 -18.15
N VAL A 258 10.82 -5.08 -18.08
CA VAL A 258 12.13 -5.52 -18.58
C VAL A 258 12.98 -5.90 -17.40
N HIS A 259 13.34 -7.18 -17.29
CA HIS A 259 14.00 -7.69 -16.09
C HIS A 259 15.32 -8.41 -16.37
N TRP A 260 16.18 -8.39 -15.36
CA TRP A 260 17.36 -9.24 -15.24
C TRP A 260 17.60 -9.57 -13.78
N ASN A 261 17.47 -10.86 -13.42
CA ASN A 261 17.54 -11.31 -12.04
C ASN A 261 18.29 -12.63 -11.86
N ARG A 262 19.25 -12.91 -12.75
CA ARG A 262 20.03 -14.15 -12.68
C ARG A 262 21.01 -14.10 -11.51
N THR A 263 20.76 -14.95 -10.52
CA THR A 263 21.66 -15.21 -9.40
C THR A 263 22.01 -16.69 -9.34
N SER A 264 23.21 -17.02 -8.87
CA SER A 264 23.65 -18.39 -8.60
C SER A 264 24.10 -18.50 -7.15
N GLY A 265 23.40 -19.30 -6.34
CA GLY A 265 23.68 -19.41 -4.90
C GLY A 265 23.56 -18.07 -4.16
N GLY A 266 22.66 -17.19 -4.62
CA GLY A 266 22.49 -15.84 -4.10
C GLY A 266 23.55 -14.84 -4.56
N VAL A 267 24.46 -15.20 -5.48
CA VAL A 267 25.45 -14.29 -6.07
C VAL A 267 24.95 -13.76 -7.40
N THR A 268 24.96 -12.44 -7.59
CA THR A 268 24.63 -11.77 -8.85
C THR A 268 25.55 -12.24 -9.97
N ASP A 269 24.97 -12.62 -11.13
CA ASP A 269 25.77 -12.92 -12.31
C ASP A 269 26.55 -11.65 -12.74
N PRO A 270 27.91 -11.68 -12.73
CA PRO A 270 28.72 -10.49 -12.97
C PRO A 270 28.55 -9.89 -14.37
N VAL A 271 27.97 -10.63 -15.32
CA VAL A 271 27.72 -10.15 -16.68
C VAL A 271 26.88 -8.86 -16.72
N ILE A 272 26.08 -8.58 -15.68
CA ILE A 272 25.32 -7.33 -15.62
C ILE A 272 26.24 -6.11 -15.53
N TYR A 273 27.41 -6.22 -14.91
CA TYR A 273 28.39 -5.14 -14.85
C TYR A 273 29.07 -4.88 -16.21
N ASP A 274 29.17 -5.91 -17.05
CA ASP A 274 29.64 -5.78 -18.43
C ASP A 274 28.63 -4.98 -19.27
N PHE A 275 27.34 -5.26 -19.11
CA PHE A 275 26.26 -4.48 -19.72
C PHE A 275 26.34 -2.99 -19.33
N LEU A 276 26.46 -2.70 -18.03
CA LEU A 276 26.57 -1.33 -17.51
C LEU A 276 27.81 -0.59 -18.04
N SER A 277 28.81 -1.31 -18.53
CA SER A 277 30.05 -0.75 -19.06
C SER A 277 30.11 -0.73 -20.59
N SER A 278 29.06 -1.19 -21.28
CA SER A 278 29.04 -1.35 -22.74
C SER A 278 28.03 -0.40 -23.39
N PRO A 279 28.48 0.73 -23.98
CA PRO A 279 27.59 1.64 -24.71
C PRO A 279 26.82 0.94 -25.83
N LEU A 280 27.46 0.01 -26.55
CA LEU A 280 26.81 -0.75 -27.62
C LEU A 280 25.64 -1.61 -27.09
N ALA A 281 25.82 -2.25 -25.93
CA ALA A 281 24.76 -3.04 -25.32
C ALA A 281 23.62 -2.14 -24.79
N GLN A 282 23.96 -1.01 -24.16
CA GLN A 282 22.96 -0.05 -23.69
C GLN A 282 22.14 0.57 -24.84
N GLU A 283 22.79 0.98 -25.93
CA GLU A 283 22.13 1.49 -27.14
C GLU A 283 21.20 0.44 -27.75
N ARG A 284 21.64 -0.82 -27.80
CA ARG A 284 20.81 -1.92 -28.28
C ARG A 284 19.60 -2.16 -27.37
N ALA A 285 19.80 -2.19 -26.05
CA ALA A 285 18.71 -2.35 -25.09
C ALA A 285 17.69 -1.22 -25.25
N LEU A 286 18.15 0.02 -25.30
CA LEU A 286 17.28 1.16 -25.52
C LEU A 286 16.47 1.03 -26.81
N ARG A 287 17.12 0.70 -27.93
CA ARG A 287 16.42 0.51 -29.21
C ARG A 287 15.36 -0.59 -29.13
N ASP A 288 15.70 -1.73 -28.55
CA ASP A 288 14.80 -2.89 -28.49
C ASP A 288 13.62 -2.61 -27.52
N ILE A 289 13.86 -1.97 -26.36
CA ILE A 289 12.80 -1.51 -25.45
C ILE A 289 11.82 -0.57 -26.18
N LEU A 290 12.36 0.44 -26.87
CA LEU A 290 11.54 1.42 -27.59
C LEU A 290 10.74 0.81 -28.75
N ALA A 291 11.23 -0.29 -29.33
CA ALA A 291 10.51 -1.03 -30.37
C ALA A 291 9.30 -1.80 -29.80
N TYR A 292 9.38 -2.28 -28.55
CA TYR A 292 8.32 -3.09 -27.93
C TYR A 292 7.33 -2.30 -27.07
N VAL A 293 7.70 -1.13 -26.55
CA VAL A 293 6.89 -0.39 -25.55
C VAL A 293 5.57 0.19 -26.10
N GLY A 294 5.36 0.23 -27.42
CA GLY A 294 4.20 0.87 -28.06
C GLY A 294 2.84 0.54 -27.41
N PRO A 295 2.48 -0.74 -27.21
CA PRO A 295 1.20 -1.17 -26.60
C PRO A 295 1.07 -0.94 -25.09
N PHE A 296 2.15 -0.57 -24.41
CA PHE A 296 2.19 -0.41 -22.95
C PHE A 296 2.14 1.07 -22.55
N ARG A 297 1.69 1.39 -21.33
CA ARG A 297 1.74 2.77 -20.81
C ARG A 297 3.18 3.26 -20.62
N GLY A 298 4.08 2.33 -20.32
CA GLY A 298 5.47 2.61 -20.01
C GLY A 298 6.26 1.35 -19.74
N VAL A 299 7.44 1.53 -19.16
CA VAL A 299 8.37 0.45 -18.82
C VAL A 299 8.48 0.33 -17.30
N ASN A 300 8.47 -0.91 -16.80
CA ASN A 300 8.95 -1.25 -15.47
C ASN A 300 10.34 -1.89 -15.61
N LEU A 301 11.39 -1.24 -15.11
CA LEU A 301 12.75 -1.76 -15.19
C LEU A 301 13.11 -2.47 -13.88
N ASP A 302 13.47 -3.74 -13.98
CA ASP A 302 13.78 -4.62 -12.84
C ASP A 302 15.15 -5.31 -13.03
N ILE A 303 16.22 -4.54 -12.86
CA ILE A 303 17.60 -5.04 -12.91
C ILE A 303 18.05 -5.30 -11.47
N GLU A 304 18.11 -6.58 -11.09
CA GLU A 304 18.37 -7.01 -9.72
C GLU A 304 19.87 -7.27 -9.45
N GLY A 305 20.24 -7.29 -8.17
CA GLY A 305 21.55 -7.77 -7.72
C GLY A 305 22.73 -6.79 -7.76
N LEU A 306 22.53 -5.52 -8.13
CA LEU A 306 23.64 -4.57 -8.29
C LEU A 306 24.36 -4.21 -6.99
N GLY A 307 25.68 -4.04 -7.08
CA GLY A 307 26.51 -3.60 -5.95
C GLY A 307 26.85 -4.72 -4.96
N GLN A 308 26.40 -5.95 -5.21
CA GLN A 308 26.65 -7.06 -4.30
C GLN A 308 28.16 -7.28 -4.13
N ARG A 309 28.63 -7.22 -2.87
CA ARG A 309 30.06 -7.36 -2.50
C ARG A 309 30.99 -6.28 -3.07
N GLN A 310 30.46 -5.21 -3.66
CA GLN A 310 31.24 -4.04 -4.07
C GLN A 310 31.32 -3.01 -2.94
N SER A 311 32.40 -2.23 -2.92
CA SER A 311 32.59 -1.13 -1.97
C SER A 311 33.50 -0.07 -2.57
N GLY A 312 33.54 1.13 -1.98
CA GLY A 312 34.37 2.23 -2.46
C GLY A 312 34.07 2.58 -3.92
N GLU A 313 35.12 2.82 -4.71
CA GLU A 313 35.00 3.31 -6.09
C GLU A 313 34.24 2.34 -7.02
N ASP A 314 34.35 1.03 -6.81
CA ASP A 314 33.64 0.05 -7.66
C ASP A 314 32.13 0.14 -7.47
N LEU A 315 31.68 0.33 -6.23
CA LEU A 315 30.27 0.52 -5.92
C LEU A 315 29.75 1.83 -6.50
N GLU A 316 30.51 2.91 -6.31
CA GLU A 316 30.17 4.22 -6.85
C GLU A 316 30.15 4.23 -8.39
N ALA A 317 31.06 3.49 -9.04
CA ALA A 317 31.05 3.31 -10.47
C ALA A 317 29.81 2.54 -10.95
N THR A 318 29.41 1.47 -10.25
CA THR A 318 28.17 0.74 -10.54
C THR A 318 26.95 1.64 -10.42
N ARG A 319 26.83 2.40 -9.32
CA ARG A 319 25.73 3.36 -9.10
C ARG A 319 25.63 4.35 -10.26
N ARG A 320 26.73 5.06 -10.57
CA ARG A 320 26.77 6.04 -11.67
C ARG A 320 26.38 5.43 -13.01
N LYS A 321 26.93 4.25 -13.36
CA LYS A 321 26.64 3.60 -14.65
C LYS A 321 25.18 3.16 -14.77
N PHE A 322 24.60 2.62 -13.70
CA PHE A 322 23.19 2.23 -13.69
C PHE A 322 22.30 3.46 -13.80
N THR A 323 22.55 4.50 -12.98
CA THR A 323 21.83 5.77 -13.04
C THR A 323 21.88 6.38 -14.44
N SER A 324 23.05 6.45 -15.07
CA SER A 324 23.17 7.00 -16.44
C SER A 324 22.39 6.21 -17.48
N PHE A 325 22.34 4.87 -17.38
CA PHE A 325 21.48 4.08 -18.27
C PHE A 325 20.00 4.38 -18.04
N VAL A 326 19.58 4.48 -16.78
CA VAL A 326 18.20 4.79 -16.40
C VAL A 326 17.79 6.19 -16.88
N GLU A 327 18.67 7.19 -16.75
CA GLU A 327 18.46 8.55 -17.27
C GLU A 327 18.21 8.56 -18.78
N LEU A 328 19.05 7.85 -19.55
CA LEU A 328 18.89 7.72 -21.00
C LEU A 328 17.56 7.05 -21.37
N LEU A 329 17.17 6.01 -20.63
CA LEU A 329 15.91 5.32 -20.84
C LEU A 329 14.71 6.22 -20.51
N ALA A 330 14.74 6.91 -19.38
CA ALA A 330 13.69 7.85 -18.96
C ALA A 330 13.47 8.93 -20.02
N GLU A 331 14.54 9.60 -20.45
CA GLU A 331 14.46 10.66 -21.47
C GLU A 331 13.87 10.13 -22.80
N ALA A 332 14.26 8.92 -23.20
CA ALA A 332 13.78 8.32 -24.44
C ALA A 332 12.29 7.88 -24.37
N LEU A 333 11.82 7.46 -23.19
CA LEU A 333 10.43 7.09 -22.93
C LEU A 333 9.55 8.34 -22.80
N HIS A 334 9.96 9.33 -22.02
CA HIS A 334 9.21 10.56 -21.80
C HIS A 334 9.00 11.35 -23.09
N ARG A 335 10.00 11.39 -24.00
CA ARG A 335 9.84 11.97 -25.35
C ARG A 335 8.76 11.30 -26.20
N ARG A 336 8.35 10.08 -25.87
CA ARG A 336 7.26 9.33 -26.52
C ARG A 336 5.96 9.32 -25.70
N GLY A 337 5.89 10.09 -24.62
CA GLY A 337 4.75 10.09 -23.70
C GLY A 337 4.57 8.77 -22.94
N LYS A 338 5.66 8.04 -22.70
CA LYS A 338 5.68 6.77 -21.95
C LYS A 338 6.31 7.00 -20.57
N THR A 339 5.83 6.28 -19.56
CA THR A 339 6.36 6.35 -18.19
C THR A 339 7.51 5.38 -17.95
N LEU A 340 8.32 5.64 -16.92
CA LEU A 340 9.32 4.73 -16.37
C LEU A 340 9.06 4.47 -14.88
N SER A 341 8.83 3.21 -14.55
CA SER A 341 8.84 2.70 -13.18
C SER A 341 10.08 1.86 -12.93
N LEU A 342 10.62 1.88 -11.70
CA LEU A 342 11.74 1.04 -11.31
C LEU A 342 11.35 0.07 -10.21
N SER A 343 11.76 -1.18 -10.32
CA SER A 343 11.67 -2.18 -9.25
C SER A 343 13.04 -2.33 -8.64
N LEU A 344 13.20 -1.84 -7.40
CA LEU A 344 14.52 -1.70 -6.77
C LEU A 344 14.61 -2.49 -5.47
N HIS A 345 15.76 -3.12 -5.25
CA HIS A 345 16.10 -3.60 -3.91
C HIS A 345 16.12 -2.40 -2.94
N PRO A 346 15.61 -2.58 -1.71
CA PRO A 346 15.51 -1.51 -0.74
C PRO A 346 16.90 -1.10 -0.22
N LEU A 347 17.00 0.12 0.29
CA LEU A 347 18.25 0.70 0.81
C LEU A 347 18.88 -0.12 1.95
N ASN A 348 18.09 -0.86 2.73
CA ASN A 348 18.55 -1.76 3.78
C ASN A 348 18.81 -3.21 3.31
N SER A 349 18.88 -3.45 2.00
CA SER A 349 19.20 -4.76 1.41
C SER A 349 20.71 -5.04 1.31
N TRP A 350 21.05 -6.23 0.80
CA TRP A 350 22.44 -6.59 0.45
C TRP A 350 22.92 -6.00 -0.89
N TYR A 351 22.10 -5.19 -1.56
CA TYR A 351 22.37 -4.70 -2.91
C TYR A 351 22.45 -3.17 -2.91
N PRO A 352 23.61 -2.59 -2.55
CA PRO A 352 23.77 -1.15 -2.42
C PRO A 352 23.93 -0.41 -3.76
N GLY A 353 23.86 -1.10 -4.90
CA GLY A 353 24.21 -0.57 -6.22
C GLY A 353 23.24 0.45 -6.84
N TYR A 354 22.22 0.88 -6.10
CA TYR A 354 21.17 1.79 -6.59
C TYR A 354 21.30 3.15 -5.90
N ASP A 355 21.43 4.21 -6.70
CA ASP A 355 21.39 5.60 -6.23
C ASP A 355 19.93 6.07 -6.17
N TRP A 356 19.25 5.81 -5.05
CA TRP A 356 17.82 6.10 -4.90
C TRP A 356 17.47 7.58 -5.07
N GLU A 357 18.35 8.50 -4.68
CA GLU A 357 18.12 9.94 -4.81
C GLU A 357 18.11 10.34 -6.30
N ALA A 358 19.14 9.94 -7.07
CA ALA A 358 19.19 10.25 -8.49
C ALA A 358 18.09 9.50 -9.29
N LEU A 359 17.88 8.22 -8.99
CA LEU A 359 16.84 7.41 -9.64
C LEU A 359 15.43 7.95 -9.35
N GLY A 360 15.17 8.46 -8.14
CA GLY A 360 13.90 9.08 -7.75
C GLY A 360 13.57 10.38 -8.49
N GLN A 361 14.59 11.08 -9.01
CA GLN A 361 14.39 12.28 -9.83
C GLN A 361 13.88 11.93 -11.23
N VAL A 362 14.33 10.82 -11.81
CA VAL A 362 14.04 10.46 -13.21
C VAL A 362 12.90 9.46 -13.38
N ALA A 363 12.68 8.57 -12.40
CA ALA A 363 11.57 7.63 -12.45
C ALA A 363 10.24 8.32 -12.14
N ASP A 364 9.18 7.91 -12.84
CA ASP A 364 7.81 8.31 -12.50
C ASP A 364 7.35 7.61 -11.23
N ARG A 365 7.74 6.34 -11.05
CA ARG A 365 7.44 5.54 -9.85
C ARG A 365 8.57 4.60 -9.47
N ILE A 366 8.67 4.25 -8.20
CA ILE A 366 9.61 3.25 -7.68
C ILE A 366 8.86 2.25 -6.80
N VAL A 367 9.00 0.96 -7.11
CA VAL A 367 8.55 -0.15 -6.28
C VAL A 367 9.69 -0.52 -5.32
N ILE A 368 9.43 -0.36 -4.03
CA ILE A 368 10.33 -0.78 -2.95
C ILE A 368 10.18 -2.29 -2.78
N MET A 369 11.14 -3.08 -3.24
CA MET A 369 11.13 -4.55 -3.09
C MET A 369 11.50 -4.97 -1.66
N ALA A 370 10.74 -4.53 -0.67
CA ALA A 370 10.96 -4.75 0.76
C ALA A 370 10.62 -6.20 1.19
N TYR A 371 11.28 -7.17 0.55
CA TYR A 371 11.16 -8.59 0.78
C TYR A 371 12.47 -9.32 0.42
N GLY A 372 12.56 -10.59 0.75
CA GLY A 372 13.79 -11.37 0.67
C GLY A 372 14.69 -11.21 1.90
N TYR A 373 14.17 -10.72 3.03
CA TYR A 373 14.92 -10.68 4.30
C TYR A 373 14.94 -12.06 4.97
N VAL A 374 13.89 -12.85 4.73
CA VAL A 374 13.71 -14.20 5.27
C VAL A 374 13.31 -15.17 4.14
N PRO A 375 13.40 -16.48 4.37
CA PRO A 375 12.86 -17.45 3.42
C PRO A 375 11.36 -17.21 3.18
N VAL A 376 10.91 -17.46 1.95
CA VAL A 376 9.54 -17.15 1.48
C VAL A 376 8.42 -17.91 2.21
N ASP A 377 8.76 -18.90 3.02
CA ASP A 377 7.81 -19.73 3.78
C ASP A 377 7.19 -19.01 5.00
N ARG A 378 7.70 -17.83 5.36
CA ARG A 378 7.24 -17.02 6.50
C ARG A 378 7.10 -15.53 6.14
N PRO A 379 6.31 -14.76 6.90
CA PRO A 379 6.14 -13.33 6.62
C PRO A 379 7.45 -12.57 6.72
N GLU A 380 7.62 -11.56 5.86
CA GLU A 380 8.76 -10.64 5.98
C GLU A 380 8.69 -9.88 7.32
N PRO A 381 9.82 -9.68 8.03
CA PRO A 381 9.85 -8.96 9.30
C PRO A 381 9.37 -7.52 9.11
N LEU A 382 8.31 -7.16 9.82
CA LEU A 382 7.63 -5.89 9.58
C LEU A 382 8.52 -4.69 9.92
N GLU A 383 9.38 -4.80 10.93
CA GLU A 383 10.36 -3.77 11.29
C GLU A 383 11.35 -3.49 10.16
N LYS A 384 11.75 -4.53 9.41
CA LYS A 384 12.62 -4.38 8.23
C LYS A 384 11.91 -3.74 7.06
N VAL A 385 10.62 -4.02 6.89
CA VAL A 385 9.78 -3.35 5.89
C VAL A 385 9.56 -1.88 6.24
N VAL A 386 9.31 -1.56 7.52
CA VAL A 386 9.22 -0.18 8.02
C VAL A 386 10.51 0.58 7.75
N GLU A 387 11.66 0.01 8.13
CA GLU A 387 12.99 0.60 7.87
C GLU A 387 13.20 0.87 6.37
N ALA A 388 12.85 -0.07 5.50
CA ALA A 388 12.99 0.10 4.05
C ALA A 388 12.13 1.25 3.49
N VAL A 389 10.89 1.36 3.96
CA VAL A 389 9.97 2.44 3.56
C VAL A 389 10.46 3.79 4.08
N ASP A 390 10.88 3.86 5.34
CA ASP A 390 11.32 5.11 5.96
C ASP A 390 12.61 5.63 5.30
N LEU A 391 13.58 4.75 4.99
CA LEU A 391 14.78 5.12 4.23
C LEU A 391 14.45 5.61 2.80
N ALA A 392 13.49 4.99 2.11
CA ALA A 392 13.09 5.43 0.78
C ALA A 392 12.44 6.83 0.81
N LEU A 393 11.65 7.12 1.86
CA LEU A 393 10.98 8.42 2.05
C LEU A 393 11.94 9.57 2.35
N GLU A 394 13.17 9.28 2.79
CA GLU A 394 14.20 10.31 2.99
C GLU A 394 14.69 10.92 1.66
N VAL A 395 14.62 10.17 0.57
CA VAL A 395 15.24 10.54 -0.72
C VAL A 395 14.29 10.52 -1.92
N VAL A 396 13.09 9.91 -1.81
CA VAL A 396 12.09 9.88 -2.87
C VAL A 396 10.73 10.38 -2.36
N PRO A 397 10.04 11.27 -3.12
CA PRO A 397 8.68 11.69 -2.78
C PRO A 397 7.73 10.49 -2.63
N LYS A 398 6.92 10.48 -1.56
CA LYS A 398 6.01 9.38 -1.23
C LYS A 398 4.99 9.06 -2.34
N GLU A 399 4.60 10.06 -3.12
CA GLU A 399 3.67 9.93 -4.26
C GLU A 399 4.27 9.14 -5.43
N LYS A 400 5.59 8.87 -5.42
CA LYS A 400 6.25 8.00 -6.40
C LYS A 400 6.44 6.56 -5.90
N LEU A 401 6.25 6.30 -4.60
CA LEU A 401 6.65 5.05 -3.97
C LEU A 401 5.50 4.04 -3.93
N LEU A 402 5.78 2.79 -4.33
CA LEU A 402 4.90 1.65 -4.06
C LEU A 402 5.62 0.65 -3.16
N LEU A 403 4.91 0.09 -2.17
CA LEU A 403 5.45 -0.99 -1.35
C LEU A 403 5.27 -2.34 -2.07
N GLY A 404 6.38 -3.02 -2.35
CA GLY A 404 6.38 -4.39 -2.88
C GLY A 404 5.96 -5.42 -1.82
N LEU A 405 5.09 -6.34 -2.21
CA LEU A 405 4.53 -7.40 -1.37
C LEU A 405 4.81 -8.77 -2.01
N LEU A 406 5.66 -9.57 -1.37
CA LEU A 406 5.97 -10.94 -1.80
C LEU A 406 4.93 -11.92 -1.26
N LEU A 407 4.11 -12.46 -2.16
CA LEU A 407 3.10 -13.47 -1.87
C LEU A 407 3.50 -14.80 -2.54
N ALA A 408 3.34 -15.88 -1.79
CA ALA A 408 3.74 -17.21 -2.24
C ALA A 408 2.72 -18.28 -1.88
N LYS A 409 2.81 -19.36 -2.64
CA LYS A 409 2.10 -20.61 -2.42
C LYS A 409 3.12 -21.74 -2.38
N ASP A 410 2.84 -22.72 -1.53
CA ASP A 410 3.55 -23.98 -1.54
C ASP A 410 3.26 -24.71 -2.86
N LEU A 411 4.31 -25.18 -3.53
CA LEU A 411 4.21 -25.75 -4.87
C LEU A 411 3.56 -27.14 -4.89
N GLU A 412 3.59 -27.87 -3.78
CA GLU A 412 3.02 -29.22 -3.69
C GLU A 412 1.55 -29.19 -3.28
N THR A 413 1.21 -28.32 -2.33
CA THR A 413 -0.12 -28.26 -1.72
C THR A 413 -1.00 -27.13 -2.25
N GLY A 414 -0.43 -26.15 -2.94
CA GLY A 414 -1.11 -24.94 -3.42
C GLY A 414 -1.55 -23.97 -2.29
N LYS A 415 -1.19 -24.28 -1.03
CA LYS A 415 -1.55 -23.50 0.14
C LYS A 415 -0.73 -22.23 0.22
N ASP A 416 -1.34 -21.19 0.77
CA ASP A 416 -0.71 -19.92 1.05
C ASP A 416 0.44 -20.12 2.08
N ILE A 417 1.64 -19.64 1.74
CA ILE A 417 2.83 -19.60 2.61
C ILE A 417 3.43 -18.19 2.62
N GLY A 418 4.25 -17.87 3.60
CA GLY A 418 4.76 -16.51 3.75
C GLY A 418 3.74 -15.63 4.49
N GLU A 419 3.29 -14.56 3.84
CA GLU A 419 2.33 -13.61 4.41
C GLU A 419 0.98 -14.24 4.80
N THR A 420 0.47 -13.92 5.98
CA THR A 420 -0.92 -14.20 6.37
C THR A 420 -1.80 -12.98 6.04
N PRO A 421 -3.14 -13.09 6.09
CA PRO A 421 -4.02 -11.93 6.00
C PRO A 421 -3.62 -10.79 6.95
N ASP A 422 -3.30 -11.10 8.21
CA ASP A 422 -2.97 -10.08 9.22
C ASP A 422 -1.63 -9.40 8.94
N THR A 423 -0.58 -10.16 8.57
CA THR A 423 0.73 -9.55 8.25
C THR A 423 0.70 -8.75 6.96
N LEU A 424 -0.10 -9.20 5.99
CA LEU A 424 -0.37 -8.45 4.77
C LEU A 424 -1.06 -7.12 5.09
N MET A 425 -2.07 -7.13 5.97
CA MET A 425 -2.76 -5.91 6.39
C MET A 425 -1.86 -4.97 7.16
N ALA A 426 -0.90 -5.47 7.92
CA ALA A 426 0.08 -4.60 8.60
C ALA A 426 0.96 -3.82 7.63
N LYS A 427 1.32 -4.42 6.49
CA LYS A 427 2.12 -3.81 5.41
C LYS A 427 1.30 -2.84 4.55
N VAL A 428 0.07 -3.22 4.23
CA VAL A 428 -0.88 -2.31 3.56
C VAL A 428 -1.23 -1.12 4.47
N GLY A 429 -1.42 -1.37 5.77
CA GLY A 429 -1.60 -0.35 6.79
C GLY A 429 -0.39 0.60 6.84
N LEU A 430 0.84 0.08 6.85
CA LEU A 430 2.05 0.90 6.75
C LEU A 430 2.02 1.83 5.52
N THR A 431 1.62 1.29 4.36
CA THR A 431 1.47 2.06 3.11
C THR A 431 0.48 3.22 3.28
N LYS A 432 -0.69 2.95 3.89
CA LYS A 432 -1.70 3.99 4.20
C LYS A 432 -1.16 5.06 5.16
N ARG A 433 -0.46 4.65 6.22
CA ARG A 433 0.11 5.56 7.24
C ARG A 433 1.19 6.47 6.67
N ARG A 434 2.05 5.94 5.81
CA ARG A 434 3.10 6.69 5.13
C ARG A 434 2.63 7.43 3.88
N ARG A 435 1.37 7.20 3.47
CA ARG A 435 0.73 7.82 2.30
C ARG A 435 1.56 7.62 1.03
N LEU A 436 2.05 6.39 0.85
CA LEU A 436 2.71 5.99 -0.38
C LEU A 436 1.66 5.94 -1.53
N HIS A 437 2.13 5.98 -2.77
CA HIS A 437 1.29 5.87 -3.98
C HIS A 437 0.44 4.60 -3.99
N GLY A 438 0.99 3.49 -3.48
CA GLY A 438 0.26 2.24 -3.41
C GLY A 438 1.11 1.03 -3.05
N VAL A 439 0.65 -0.14 -3.50
CA VAL A 439 1.34 -1.42 -3.28
C VAL A 439 1.55 -2.16 -4.60
N ALA A 440 2.57 -3.01 -4.65
CA ALA A 440 2.88 -3.84 -5.80
C ALA A 440 2.95 -5.32 -5.40
N ILE A 441 2.13 -6.19 -5.99
CA ILE A 441 1.96 -7.58 -5.60
C ILE A 441 2.81 -8.50 -6.49
N TRP A 442 3.83 -9.11 -5.91
CA TRP A 442 4.63 -10.17 -6.51
C TRP A 442 4.19 -11.53 -5.98
N ARG A 443 3.43 -12.34 -6.71
CA ARG A 443 2.82 -12.11 -8.03
C ARG A 443 1.36 -12.56 -8.03
N LEU A 444 0.59 -12.10 -9.02
CA LEU A 444 -0.88 -12.23 -9.04
C LEU A 444 -1.41 -13.65 -8.80
N ASN A 445 -0.76 -14.67 -9.37
CA ASN A 445 -1.21 -16.06 -9.24
C ASN A 445 -0.91 -16.70 -7.87
N ASN A 446 -0.15 -16.02 -6.99
CA ASN A 446 0.19 -16.49 -5.65
C ASN A 446 -0.75 -15.95 -4.55
N VAL A 447 -1.79 -15.21 -4.92
CA VAL A 447 -2.73 -14.63 -3.95
C VAL A 447 -3.89 -15.59 -3.73
N GLY A 448 -4.04 -16.12 -2.51
CA GLY A 448 -5.19 -16.92 -2.12
C GLY A 448 -6.41 -16.07 -1.72
N ASP A 449 -7.56 -16.73 -1.61
CA ASP A 449 -8.86 -16.09 -1.42
C ASP A 449 -8.95 -15.27 -0.12
N GLU A 450 -8.34 -15.75 0.97
CA GLU A 450 -8.29 -15.03 2.25
C GLU A 450 -7.47 -13.75 2.15
N ARG A 451 -6.32 -13.79 1.46
CA ARG A 451 -5.48 -12.61 1.20
C ARG A 451 -6.19 -11.62 0.28
N TRP A 452 -6.89 -12.10 -0.75
CA TRP A 452 -7.73 -11.24 -1.59
C TRP A 452 -8.84 -10.57 -0.80
N THR A 453 -9.49 -11.32 0.09
CA THR A 453 -10.53 -10.77 0.99
C THR A 453 -9.95 -9.70 1.91
N ALA A 454 -8.77 -9.94 2.47
CA ALA A 454 -8.09 -8.95 3.30
C ALA A 454 -7.74 -7.67 2.52
N LEU A 455 -7.14 -7.82 1.32
CA LEU A 455 -6.82 -6.70 0.44
C LEU A 455 -8.07 -5.86 0.12
N ARG A 456 -9.19 -6.48 -0.27
CA ARG A 456 -10.45 -5.77 -0.59
C ARG A 456 -11.06 -5.01 0.58
N ARG A 457 -10.79 -5.43 1.82
CA ARG A 457 -11.23 -4.69 3.01
C ARG A 457 -10.40 -3.43 3.27
N SER A 458 -9.15 -3.41 2.80
CA SER A 458 -8.18 -2.38 3.17
C SER A 458 -7.92 -1.37 2.06
N VAL A 459 -8.01 -1.81 0.80
CA VAL A 459 -7.74 -0.97 -0.36
C VAL A 459 -8.76 -1.21 -1.46
N SER A 460 -9.04 -0.14 -2.19
CA SER A 460 -9.85 -0.17 -3.40
C SER A 460 -9.06 0.42 -4.54
N ARG A 461 -9.43 0.03 -5.76
CA ARG A 461 -8.91 0.67 -6.95
C ARG A 461 -9.28 2.16 -6.93
N PRO A 462 -8.35 3.08 -7.24
CA PRO A 462 -8.67 4.50 -7.37
C PRO A 462 -9.81 4.67 -8.36
N PRO A 463 -10.83 5.49 -8.05
CA PRO A 463 -11.87 5.76 -9.02
C PRO A 463 -11.21 6.37 -10.27
N VAL A 464 -11.29 5.66 -11.39
CA VAL A 464 -10.86 6.20 -12.66
C VAL A 464 -11.97 7.13 -13.12
N LEU A 465 -11.83 8.42 -12.80
CA LEU A 465 -12.65 9.45 -13.41
C LEU A 465 -12.01 9.79 -14.75
N GLU A 466 -12.47 9.09 -15.78
CA GLU A 466 -12.12 9.46 -17.15
C GLU A 466 -12.98 10.66 -17.54
N ILE A 467 -12.37 11.84 -17.52
CA ILE A 467 -12.99 13.04 -18.08
C ILE A 467 -12.50 13.16 -19.51
N VAL A 468 -13.34 12.75 -20.46
CA VAL A 468 -13.09 12.89 -21.88
C VAL A 468 -13.68 14.22 -22.33
N VAL A 469 -12.80 15.18 -22.67
CA VAL A 469 -13.22 16.42 -23.31
C VAL A 469 -13.25 16.17 -24.82
N ARG A 470 -14.42 16.35 -25.43
CA ARG A 470 -14.62 16.26 -26.88
C ARG A 470 -14.81 17.64 -27.46
N SER A 471 -14.14 17.93 -28.58
CA SER A 471 -14.44 19.12 -29.37
C SER A 471 -15.89 19.05 -29.88
N ALA A 472 -16.62 20.15 -29.74
CA ALA A 472 -18.03 20.27 -30.14
C ALA A 472 -18.26 20.19 -31.66
N ASP A 473 -17.20 20.32 -32.46
CA ASP A 473 -17.24 20.32 -33.93
C ASP A 473 -17.25 18.92 -34.57
N GLY A 474 -17.20 17.86 -33.77
CA GLY A 474 -17.16 16.48 -34.27
C GLY A 474 -15.86 16.11 -35.01
N ALA A 475 -14.83 16.96 -34.97
CA ALA A 475 -13.54 16.73 -35.65
C ALA A 475 -12.58 15.82 -34.86
N GLY A 476 -13.00 15.28 -33.72
CA GLY A 476 -12.40 14.05 -33.17
C GLY A 476 -11.04 14.18 -32.49
N THR A 477 -10.74 15.29 -31.82
CA THR A 477 -9.69 15.26 -30.78
C THR A 477 -10.33 14.99 -29.43
N GLU A 478 -10.19 13.74 -28.96
CA GLU A 478 -10.50 13.36 -27.58
C GLU A 478 -9.28 13.65 -26.71
N ARG A 479 -9.47 14.44 -25.65
CA ARG A 479 -8.44 14.67 -24.65
C ARG A 479 -8.85 14.00 -23.35
N ARG A 480 -8.06 13.01 -22.92
CA ARG A 480 -8.22 12.33 -21.64
C ARG A 480 -7.48 13.13 -20.56
N LEU A 481 -8.18 13.49 -19.50
CA LEU A 481 -7.59 14.19 -18.35
C LEU A 481 -7.11 13.16 -17.31
N ASP A 482 -5.83 13.23 -16.95
CA ASP A 482 -5.18 12.39 -15.94
C ASP A 482 -5.39 12.97 -14.54
N THR A 483 -6.03 12.21 -13.65
CA THR A 483 -6.25 12.59 -12.25
C THR A 483 -5.35 11.84 -11.26
N THR A 484 -4.36 11.08 -11.73
CA THR A 484 -3.55 10.17 -10.90
C THR A 484 -2.64 10.88 -9.90
N GLY A 485 -2.14 12.09 -10.22
CA GLY A 485 -1.28 12.87 -9.33
C GLY A 485 -2.00 13.49 -8.12
N THR A 486 -3.33 13.58 -8.15
CA THR A 486 -4.16 13.98 -7.01
C THR A 486 -5.54 13.36 -7.20
N PRO A 487 -5.81 12.16 -6.66
CA PRO A 487 -7.00 11.42 -7.01
C PRO A 487 -8.29 12.13 -6.56
N PRO A 488 -9.42 11.86 -7.24
CA PRO A 488 -10.73 12.29 -6.76
C PRO A 488 -11.00 11.76 -5.34
N VAL A 489 -11.63 12.58 -4.51
CA VAL A 489 -12.01 12.21 -3.14
C VAL A 489 -13.51 12.00 -3.06
N MET A 490 -13.93 10.97 -2.33
CA MET A 490 -15.34 10.73 -2.05
C MET A 490 -15.71 11.37 -0.71
N ARG A 491 -16.71 12.23 -0.70
CA ARG A 491 -17.23 12.88 0.51
C ARG A 491 -18.75 12.98 0.44
N ASP A 492 -19.43 12.49 1.47
CA ASP A 492 -20.89 12.51 1.59
C ASP A 492 -21.62 11.94 0.35
N GLY A 493 -21.09 10.83 -0.17
CA GLY A 493 -21.63 10.14 -1.35
C GLY A 493 -21.39 10.85 -2.69
N ARG A 494 -20.62 11.94 -2.71
CA ARG A 494 -20.26 12.71 -3.92
C ARG A 494 -18.78 12.54 -4.22
N ILE A 495 -18.45 12.61 -5.51
CA ILE A 495 -17.06 12.59 -5.98
C ILE A 495 -16.60 14.01 -6.23
N TYR A 496 -15.49 14.37 -5.59
CA TYR A 496 -14.82 15.65 -5.71
C TYR A 496 -13.50 15.46 -6.45
N VAL A 497 -13.19 16.35 -7.37
CA VAL A 497 -12.00 16.31 -8.22
C VAL A 497 -11.14 17.55 -7.98
N PRO A 498 -9.81 17.45 -8.02
CA PRO A 498 -8.94 18.61 -7.84
C PRO A 498 -9.09 19.53 -9.05
N LEU A 499 -9.39 20.80 -8.80
CA LEU A 499 -9.74 21.73 -9.87
C LEU A 499 -8.53 22.08 -10.74
N THR A 500 -7.42 22.48 -10.12
CA THR A 500 -6.26 23.04 -10.82
C THR A 500 -5.59 22.04 -11.77
N PRO A 501 -5.25 20.79 -11.37
CA PRO A 501 -4.61 19.83 -12.27
C PRO A 501 -5.50 19.50 -13.48
N VAL A 502 -6.81 19.35 -13.24
CA VAL A 502 -7.79 18.98 -14.27
C VAL A 502 -7.97 20.10 -15.29
N LEU A 503 -8.18 21.34 -14.84
CA LEU A 503 -8.36 22.49 -15.72
C LEU A 503 -7.06 22.86 -16.47
N THR A 504 -5.89 22.74 -15.83
CA THR A 504 -4.60 23.00 -16.48
C THR A 504 -4.36 22.03 -17.64
N GLN A 505 -4.70 20.75 -17.48
CA GLN A 505 -4.62 19.76 -18.57
C GLN A 505 -5.63 20.03 -19.70
N ALA A 506 -6.77 20.64 -19.38
CA ALA A 506 -7.73 21.14 -20.35
C ALA A 506 -7.27 22.45 -21.03
N GLY A 507 -6.14 23.03 -20.63
CA GLY A 507 -5.63 24.31 -21.16
C GLY A 507 -6.30 25.55 -20.57
N ILE A 508 -6.96 25.41 -19.43
CA ILE A 508 -7.68 26.47 -18.72
C ILE A 508 -6.85 26.96 -17.53
N GLY A 509 -6.63 28.27 -17.45
CA GLY A 509 -5.87 28.89 -16.36
C GLY A 509 -6.68 28.94 -15.06
N VAL A 510 -6.04 28.59 -13.94
CA VAL A 510 -6.61 28.71 -12.60
C VAL A 510 -5.63 29.48 -11.72
N ASP A 511 -6.09 30.58 -11.14
CA ASP A 511 -5.37 31.36 -10.13
C ASP A 511 -5.97 31.08 -8.75
N TRP A 512 -5.14 30.65 -7.80
CA TRP A 512 -5.58 30.28 -6.46
C TRP A 512 -5.09 31.29 -5.42
N ASP A 513 -6.03 31.95 -4.76
CA ASP A 513 -5.79 32.77 -3.58
C ASP A 513 -6.05 31.93 -2.32
N GLY A 514 -4.96 31.40 -1.76
CA GLY A 514 -5.01 30.55 -0.57
C GLY A 514 -5.38 31.29 0.71
N GLU A 515 -5.22 32.61 0.76
CA GLU A 515 -5.57 33.42 1.93
C GLU A 515 -7.07 33.75 1.93
N ALA A 516 -7.65 33.98 0.75
CA ALA A 516 -9.08 34.25 0.58
C ALA A 516 -9.95 32.98 0.36
N GLY A 517 -9.34 31.80 0.24
CA GLY A 517 -10.04 30.55 -0.04
C GLY A 517 -10.77 30.59 -1.40
N ARG A 518 -10.14 31.21 -2.41
CA ARG A 518 -10.79 31.57 -3.67
C ARG A 518 -9.98 31.12 -4.87
N ALA A 519 -10.58 30.38 -5.80
CA ALA A 519 -10.01 30.16 -7.12
C ALA A 519 -10.67 31.09 -8.13
N THR A 520 -9.86 31.75 -8.94
CA THR A 520 -10.31 32.42 -10.16
C THR A 520 -9.96 31.53 -11.34
N VAL A 521 -10.98 30.99 -11.99
CA VAL A 521 -10.83 30.24 -13.24
C VAL A 521 -10.98 31.22 -14.39
N ASP A 522 -9.91 31.38 -15.17
CA ASP A 522 -9.90 32.24 -16.35
C ASP A 522 -10.36 31.43 -17.57
N LEU A 523 -11.62 31.65 -17.97
CA LEU A 523 -12.24 31.10 -19.15
C LEU A 523 -12.18 32.13 -20.29
N GLY A 524 -11.06 32.83 -20.48
CA GLY A 524 -10.81 33.79 -21.57
C GLY A 524 -11.73 35.02 -21.56
N SER A 525 -12.98 34.88 -22.02
CA SER A 525 -13.98 35.95 -22.02
C SER A 525 -14.75 36.08 -20.71
N THR A 526 -14.67 35.08 -19.84
CA THR A 526 -15.36 35.04 -18.53
C THR A 526 -14.40 34.63 -17.44
N ARG A 527 -14.47 35.28 -16.27
CA ARG A 527 -13.78 34.82 -15.06
C ARG A 527 -14.80 34.25 -14.09
N VAL A 528 -14.60 33.00 -13.69
CA VAL A 528 -15.42 32.35 -12.66
C VAL A 528 -14.64 32.37 -11.36
N VAL A 529 -15.26 32.92 -10.33
CA VAL A 529 -14.69 32.96 -8.98
C VAL A 529 -15.39 31.89 -8.15
N LEU A 530 -14.63 30.86 -7.76
CA LEU A 530 -15.06 29.83 -6.84
C LEU A 530 -14.56 30.19 -5.46
N THR A 531 -15.47 30.33 -4.50
CA THR A 531 -15.15 30.60 -3.09
C THR A 531 -15.46 29.37 -2.24
N ALA A 532 -14.51 28.98 -1.40
CA ALA A 532 -14.76 28.03 -0.33
C ALA A 532 -15.75 28.67 0.66
N GLY A 533 -16.95 28.09 0.79
CA GLY A 533 -18.00 28.60 1.67
C GLY A 533 -18.43 27.54 2.68
N ALA A 534 -18.52 27.92 3.96
CA ALA A 534 -19.25 27.17 4.97
C ALA A 534 -20.74 27.20 4.62
N GLU A 535 -21.41 26.05 4.71
CA GLU A 535 -22.84 25.93 4.47
C GLU A 535 -23.62 26.97 5.30
N ALA A 536 -24.26 27.91 4.63
CA ALA A 536 -25.21 28.82 5.25
C ALA A 536 -26.35 29.08 4.29
N GLY A 537 -27.45 28.34 4.50
CA GLY A 537 -28.81 28.74 4.16
C GLY A 537 -29.16 28.89 2.68
N GLU A 538 -30.11 28.04 2.25
CA GLU A 538 -30.76 27.96 0.93
C GLU A 538 -30.00 27.14 -0.12
N GLU A 539 -30.64 26.08 -0.64
CA GLU A 539 -30.08 25.13 -1.62
C GLU A 539 -29.67 25.84 -2.94
N PRO A 540 -28.39 25.72 -3.32
CA PRO A 540 -28.04 25.11 -4.59
C PRO A 540 -26.89 24.09 -4.39
N GLY A 541 -26.39 23.47 -5.47
CA GLY A 541 -25.41 22.37 -5.43
C GLY A 541 -24.17 22.59 -4.51
N PRO A 542 -23.45 21.49 -4.15
CA PRO A 542 -22.40 21.47 -3.14
C PRO A 542 -21.36 22.59 -3.31
N ALA A 543 -20.98 23.28 -2.24
CA ALA A 543 -19.89 24.24 -2.29
C ALA A 543 -18.54 23.56 -2.59
N PRO A 544 -17.61 24.24 -3.29
CA PRO A 544 -16.24 23.75 -3.42
C PRO A 544 -15.55 23.71 -2.06
N VAL A 545 -14.68 22.72 -1.85
CA VAL A 545 -14.00 22.50 -0.57
C VAL A 545 -12.49 22.59 -0.73
N VAL A 546 -11.81 23.10 0.29
CA VAL A 546 -10.35 23.18 0.32
C VAL A 546 -9.82 22.04 1.17
N VAL A 547 -8.99 21.21 0.56
CA VAL A 547 -8.26 20.16 1.27
C VAL A 547 -6.79 20.36 0.95
N ARG A 548 -5.99 20.70 1.95
CA ARG A 548 -4.53 20.75 1.73
C ARG A 548 -4.01 22.04 1.12
N GLY A 549 -4.86 23.06 0.98
CA GLY A 549 -4.63 24.18 0.06
C GLY A 549 -5.00 23.88 -1.40
N THR A 550 -5.48 22.67 -1.71
CA THR A 550 -6.02 22.30 -3.03
C THR A 550 -7.52 22.52 -3.04
N LEU A 551 -8.03 23.22 -4.05
CA LEU A 551 -9.46 23.41 -4.25
C LEU A 551 -10.05 22.19 -4.97
N TYR A 552 -11.09 21.61 -4.37
CA TYR A 552 -11.86 20.51 -4.91
C TYR A 552 -13.26 20.98 -5.29
N VAL A 553 -13.75 20.52 -6.44
CA VAL A 553 -15.11 20.74 -6.93
C VAL A 553 -15.79 19.39 -7.15
N THR A 554 -17.12 19.34 -7.13
CA THR A 554 -17.81 18.10 -7.54
C THR A 554 -17.66 17.84 -9.03
N VAL A 555 -17.80 16.56 -9.42
CA VAL A 555 -17.85 16.18 -10.85
C VAL A 555 -18.90 17.00 -11.61
N THR A 556 -20.09 17.20 -11.02
CA THR A 556 -21.15 18.02 -11.63
C THR A 556 -20.70 19.47 -11.87
N GLN A 557 -20.12 20.13 -10.87
CA GLN A 557 -19.61 21.50 -11.03
C GLN A 557 -18.48 21.59 -12.05
N LEU A 558 -17.58 20.61 -12.08
CA LEU A 558 -16.54 20.57 -13.08
C LEU A 558 -17.12 20.43 -14.49
N LEU A 559 -18.10 19.56 -14.68
CA LEU A 559 -18.78 19.41 -15.96
C LEU A 559 -19.47 20.72 -16.38
N GLU A 560 -20.17 21.39 -15.46
CA GLU A 560 -20.78 22.70 -15.73
C GLU A 560 -19.74 23.77 -16.12
N LEU A 561 -18.54 23.74 -15.50
CA LEU A 561 -17.44 24.65 -15.84
C LEU A 561 -16.88 24.36 -17.24
N LEU A 562 -16.71 23.08 -17.59
CA LEU A 562 -16.19 22.63 -18.88
C LEU A 562 -17.21 22.82 -20.02
N GLU A 563 -18.50 22.56 -19.77
CA GLU A 563 -19.59 22.72 -20.76
C GLU A 563 -19.74 24.17 -21.22
N ARG A 564 -19.65 25.14 -20.29
CA ARG A 564 -19.72 26.58 -20.65
C ARG A 564 -18.59 27.05 -21.55
N TYR A 565 -17.51 26.28 -21.66
CA TYR A 565 -16.32 26.64 -22.43
C TYR A 565 -15.96 25.65 -23.54
N SER A 566 -16.90 24.77 -23.91
CA SER A 566 -16.81 24.10 -25.20
C SER A 566 -16.89 25.17 -26.29
N PRO A 567 -15.85 25.35 -27.15
CA PRO A 567 -15.86 26.41 -28.14
C PRO A 567 -17.05 26.22 -29.09
N PRO A 568 -17.72 27.31 -29.52
CA PRO A 568 -18.67 27.20 -30.61
C PRO A 568 -17.94 26.74 -31.88
N PRO A 569 -18.57 25.89 -32.71
CA PRO A 569 -17.93 25.32 -33.88
C PRO A 569 -17.39 26.42 -34.80
N GLY A 570 -16.09 26.36 -35.12
CA GLY A 570 -15.46 27.22 -36.12
C GLY A 570 -14.79 28.51 -35.64
N THR A 571 -14.39 28.61 -34.37
CA THR A 571 -13.52 29.70 -33.89
C THR A 571 -12.10 29.16 -33.72
N PRO A 572 -11.08 29.73 -34.39
CA PRO A 572 -9.73 29.15 -34.49
C PRO A 572 -8.97 29.06 -33.17
#